data_AF-A0A448HVY0-F1
#
_entry.id   AF-A0A448HVY0-F1
#
_cell.length_a   1.000
_cell.length_b   1.000
_cell.length_c   1.000
_cell.angle_alpha   90.00
_cell.angle_beta   90.00
_cell.angle_gamma   90.00
#
_symmetry.space_group_name_H-M   'P 1'
#
loop_
_entity.id
_entity.type
_entity.pdbx_description
1 polymer ?
#
loop_
_entity_poly.entity_id
_entity_poly.type
_entity_poly.pdbx_seq_one_letter_code
_entity_poly.pdbx_strand_id
1 'polypeptide(L)'
;MTEVHLGRLVGVHPREVWPHEAHAFTPWLLGNVDVLSDLLGMDLELEIAEHPVGGFSLDLLGRDLSDESVVIVENQLEQSDHGHLGQILTYAAGTDPRTIVWITTGFRAEHRAALDWLNEHTDPDVRFFGVEIQVVKIGDSAPAPNFKLVAQPNDWEKRVKAVTTAASELAGRSKLYWEFWEQFLSHIAAEHPGWTRAKATTPNSWYDLPTGHGAIVYNISFTTTGLRVQLYFNSPKSEINEANFEQIAAQQELFESTLGESAEWDDKPGRKGAAIFVTSPFPSVDEVDQWPAMIDWIIEWLGRFRRAFEAVGGATAFR
;
A
#
# COMPACT_ATOMS: atom_id res chain seq x y z
N MET A 1 -7.68 -2.72 50.36
CA MET A 1 -7.03 -2.15 49.17
C MET A 1 -5.92 -3.10 48.79
N THR A 2 -6.02 -3.75 47.64
CA THR A 2 -4.96 -4.64 47.13
C THR A 2 -3.78 -3.75 46.73
N GLU A 3 -2.62 -3.95 47.35
CA GLU A 3 -1.40 -3.24 46.99
C GLU A 3 -1.02 -3.63 45.55
N VAL A 4 -0.93 -2.63 44.67
CA VAL A 4 -0.46 -2.84 43.29
C VAL A 4 1.06 -2.93 43.33
N HIS A 5 1.59 -4.13 43.12
CA HIS A 5 3.04 -4.34 43.02
C HIS A 5 3.50 -4.06 41.58
N LEU A 6 4.28 -3.00 41.40
CA LEU A 6 4.90 -2.63 40.13
C LEU A 6 6.40 -2.96 40.16
N GLY A 7 6.87 -3.67 39.14
CA GLY A 7 8.29 -3.92 38.93
C GLY A 7 9.03 -2.65 38.50
N ARG A 8 10.34 -2.61 38.73
CA ARG A 8 11.22 -1.53 38.24
C ARG A 8 11.97 -2.00 37.00
N LEU A 9 12.05 -1.13 36.01
CA LEU A 9 12.86 -1.34 34.83
C LEU A 9 14.34 -1.12 35.18
N VAL A 10 15.18 -2.07 34.81
CA VAL A 10 16.63 -2.04 35.04
C VAL A 10 17.34 -2.18 33.69
N GLY A 11 18.35 -1.34 33.45
CA GLY A 11 19.21 -1.46 32.27
C GLY A 11 20.22 -2.60 32.42
N VAL A 12 20.42 -3.35 31.34
CA VAL A 12 21.44 -4.39 31.20
C VAL A 12 22.43 -3.92 30.13
N HIS A 13 23.72 -4.13 30.33
CA HIS A 13 24.70 -3.74 29.32
C HIS A 13 24.50 -4.61 28.06
N PRO A 14 24.41 -4.04 26.84
CA PRO A 14 24.12 -4.82 25.63
C PRO A 14 25.10 -5.99 25.39
N ARG A 15 26.39 -5.81 25.74
CA ARG A 15 27.39 -6.88 25.64
C ARG A 15 27.17 -8.08 26.57
N GLU A 16 26.33 -7.96 27.60
CA GLU A 16 25.93 -9.11 28.42
C GLU A 16 24.96 -10.03 27.67
N VAL A 17 24.20 -9.49 26.71
CA VAL A 17 23.27 -10.24 25.85
C VAL A 17 23.94 -10.64 24.55
N TRP A 18 24.67 -9.72 23.92
CA TRP A 18 25.39 -9.93 22.68
C TRP A 18 26.89 -9.66 22.87
N PRO A 19 27.69 -10.68 23.22
CA PRO A 19 29.12 -10.49 23.51
C PRO A 19 29.93 -9.85 22.37
N HIS A 20 29.51 -10.08 21.12
CA HIS A 20 30.15 -9.57 19.90
C HIS A 20 29.13 -9.03 18.91
N GLU A 21 29.45 -7.94 18.21
CA GLU A 21 28.60 -7.34 17.18
C GLU A 21 28.37 -8.32 16.03
N ALA A 22 29.40 -8.59 15.22
CA ALA A 22 29.34 -9.45 14.04
C ALA A 22 28.81 -10.88 14.30
N HIS A 23 29.10 -11.45 15.48
CA HIS A 23 28.80 -12.86 15.77
C HIS A 23 27.58 -13.09 16.65
N ALA A 24 27.03 -12.04 17.29
CA ALA A 24 25.87 -12.19 18.15
C ALA A 24 24.79 -11.14 17.84
N PHE A 25 25.12 -9.85 17.76
CA PHE A 25 24.12 -8.82 17.50
C PHE A 25 23.66 -8.82 16.05
N THR A 26 24.57 -8.80 15.08
CA THR A 26 24.25 -8.79 13.64
C THR A 26 23.34 -9.97 13.24
N PRO A 27 23.65 -11.24 13.62
CA PRO A 27 22.78 -12.38 13.30
C PRO A 27 21.45 -12.34 14.04
N TRP A 28 21.42 -11.81 15.26
CA TRP A 28 20.17 -11.63 16.00
C TRP A 28 19.27 -10.60 15.32
N LEU A 29 19.81 -9.45 14.92
CA LEU A 29 19.06 -8.39 14.25
C LEU A 29 18.53 -8.85 12.89
N LEU A 30 19.33 -9.61 12.12
CA LEU A 30 18.89 -10.24 10.87
C LEU A 30 17.64 -11.11 11.08
N GLY A 31 17.60 -11.88 12.17
CA GLY A 31 16.46 -12.75 12.51
C GLY A 31 15.31 -12.07 13.26
N ASN A 32 15.45 -10.80 13.64
CA ASN A 32 14.47 -10.02 14.42
C ASN A 32 14.31 -8.61 13.82
N VAL A 33 14.24 -8.53 12.49
CA VAL A 33 14.09 -7.27 11.75
C VAL A 33 12.80 -6.54 12.11
N ASP A 34 11.78 -7.28 12.55
CA ASP A 34 10.49 -6.75 13.01
C ASP A 34 10.64 -5.64 14.05
N VAL A 35 11.63 -5.74 14.94
CA VAL A 35 11.91 -4.70 15.95
C VAL A 35 12.31 -3.37 15.31
N LEU A 36 13.05 -3.42 14.20
CA LEU A 36 13.48 -2.25 13.45
C LEU A 36 12.36 -1.74 12.53
N SER A 37 11.65 -2.64 11.86
CA SER A 37 10.47 -2.35 11.04
C SER A 37 9.40 -1.60 11.83
N ASP A 38 9.06 -2.08 13.03
CA ASP A 38 8.09 -1.45 13.93
C ASP A 38 8.55 -0.07 14.39
N LEU A 39 9.83 0.08 14.73
CA LEU A 39 10.38 1.37 15.17
C LEU A 39 10.33 2.41 14.06
N LEU A 40 10.72 2.02 12.84
CA LEU A 40 10.79 2.93 11.71
C LEU A 40 9.43 3.13 11.04
N GLY A 41 8.47 2.23 11.23
CA GLY A 41 7.19 2.23 10.51
C GLY A 41 7.36 1.87 9.04
N MET A 42 8.24 0.89 8.75
CA MET A 42 8.59 0.43 7.41
C MET A 42 8.46 -1.10 7.34
N ASP A 43 8.22 -1.65 6.15
CA ASP A 43 8.20 -3.10 5.94
C ASP A 43 9.59 -3.55 5.45
N LEU A 44 10.51 -3.81 6.40
CA LEU A 44 11.90 -4.13 6.07
C LEU A 44 12.12 -5.64 6.01
N GLU A 45 12.84 -6.08 4.99
CA GLU A 45 13.42 -7.42 4.91
C GLU A 45 14.96 -7.30 4.83
N LEU A 46 15.67 -7.90 5.79
CA LEU A 46 17.13 -7.98 5.77
C LEU A 46 17.54 -9.34 5.21
N GLU A 47 18.37 -9.35 4.17
CA GLU A 47 18.68 -10.56 3.40
C GLU A 47 20.10 -11.07 3.67
N ILE A 48 21.06 -10.16 3.84
CA ILE A 48 22.49 -10.47 3.86
C ILE A 48 23.12 -9.81 5.08
N ALA A 49 23.79 -10.63 5.89
CA ALA A 49 24.75 -10.14 6.89
C ALA A 49 26.17 -10.16 6.32
N GLU A 50 27.02 -9.22 6.78
CA GLU A 50 28.43 -9.14 6.40
C GLU A 50 28.62 -9.03 4.87
N HIS A 51 27.88 -8.12 4.24
CA HIS A 51 27.92 -7.92 2.80
C HIS A 51 29.23 -7.25 2.35
N PRO A 52 30.00 -7.85 1.42
CA PRO A 52 31.29 -7.30 1.03
C PRO A 52 31.13 -6.03 0.18
N VAL A 53 31.72 -4.93 0.63
CA VAL A 53 31.84 -3.67 -0.13
C VAL A 53 33.32 -3.37 -0.35
N GLY A 54 33.85 -3.82 -1.49
CA GLY A 54 35.28 -3.74 -1.77
C GLY A 54 36.10 -4.61 -0.80
N GLY A 55 36.95 -3.97 0.02
CA GLY A 55 37.74 -4.64 1.06
C GLY A 55 37.11 -4.63 2.46
N PHE A 56 35.89 -4.10 2.59
CA PHE A 56 35.17 -3.94 3.85
C PHE A 56 33.87 -4.77 3.85
N SER A 57 33.23 -4.87 5.01
CA SER A 57 32.01 -5.65 5.23
C SER A 57 30.94 -4.73 5.84
N LEU A 58 29.84 -4.56 5.13
CA LEU A 58 28.64 -3.90 5.63
C LEU A 58 27.87 -4.89 6.51
N ASP A 59 27.47 -4.48 7.72
CA ASP A 59 26.85 -5.39 8.68
C ASP A 59 25.60 -6.07 8.12
N LEU A 60 24.66 -5.30 7.56
CA LEU A 60 23.39 -5.79 7.04
C LEU A 60 22.95 -5.04 5.78
N LEU A 61 22.47 -5.80 4.80
CA LEU A 61 21.87 -5.34 3.55
C LEU A 61 20.50 -5.99 3.36
N GLY A 62 19.53 -5.20 2.91
CA GLY A 62 18.16 -5.64 2.69
C GLY A 62 17.35 -4.70 1.82
N ARG A 63 16.03 -4.77 1.95
CA ARG A 63 15.05 -3.99 1.17
C ARG A 63 13.88 -3.51 2.01
N ASP A 64 13.28 -2.41 1.57
CA ASP A 64 11.92 -2.02 1.95
C ASP A 64 10.95 -2.71 0.97
N LEU A 65 10.08 -3.58 1.48
CA LEU A 65 9.15 -4.38 0.68
C LEU A 65 8.05 -3.53 0.04
N SER A 66 7.85 -2.29 0.48
CA SER A 66 6.83 -1.41 -0.09
C SER A 66 7.22 -0.85 -1.47
N ASP A 67 8.52 -0.67 -1.71
CA ASP A 67 9.05 -0.06 -2.95
C ASP A 67 10.31 -0.75 -3.51
N GLU A 68 10.72 -1.87 -2.92
CA GLU A 68 11.90 -2.68 -3.26
C GLU A 68 13.24 -1.92 -3.12
N SER A 69 13.24 -0.77 -2.45
CA SER A 69 14.43 0.07 -2.32
C SER A 69 15.44 -0.51 -1.35
N VAL A 70 16.73 -0.27 -1.61
CA VAL A 70 17.84 -0.85 -0.83
C VAL A 70 17.92 -0.19 0.56
N VAL A 71 18.05 -1.05 1.57
CA VAL A 71 18.24 -0.71 2.98
C VAL A 71 19.61 -1.21 3.44
N ILE A 72 20.39 -0.34 4.06
CA ILE A 72 21.62 -0.75 4.76
C ILE A 72 21.52 -0.46 6.25
N VAL A 73 22.09 -1.34 7.06
CA VAL A 73 22.18 -1.15 8.51
C VAL A 73 23.61 -1.38 8.94
N GLU A 74 24.15 -0.41 9.69
CA GLU A 74 25.44 -0.50 10.38
C GLU A 74 25.18 -0.50 11.89
N ASN A 75 25.75 -1.45 12.61
CA ASN A 75 25.54 -1.62 14.04
C ASN A 75 26.84 -1.62 14.87
N GLN A 76 26.81 -0.87 15.97
CA GLN A 76 27.88 -0.84 16.97
C GLN A 76 27.29 -1.01 18.37
N LEU A 77 27.90 -1.81 19.23
CA LEU A 77 27.52 -1.96 20.65
C LEU A 77 28.34 -1.05 21.57
N GLU A 78 28.90 0.03 21.01
CA GLU A 78 29.59 1.12 21.71
C GLU A 78 28.97 2.47 21.33
N GLN A 79 29.40 3.54 22.02
CA GLN A 79 29.05 4.91 21.68
C GLN A 79 29.54 5.29 20.29
N SER A 80 28.76 6.10 19.58
CA SER A 80 29.09 6.45 18.20
C SER A 80 30.46 7.11 18.00
N ASP A 81 31.12 6.69 16.92
CA ASP A 81 32.45 7.16 16.52
C ASP A 81 32.51 7.59 15.04
N HIS A 82 33.62 8.24 14.68
CA HIS A 82 33.86 8.68 13.30
C HIS A 82 34.14 7.53 12.33
N GLY A 83 34.58 6.37 12.83
CA GLY A 83 34.93 5.21 12.01
C GLY A 83 33.68 4.65 11.34
N HIS A 84 32.66 4.36 12.13
CA HIS A 84 31.38 3.85 11.64
C HIS A 84 30.65 4.89 10.78
N LEU A 85 30.71 6.19 11.13
CA LEU A 85 30.15 7.23 10.26
C LEU A 85 30.82 7.22 8.86
N GLY A 86 32.15 7.08 8.82
CA GLY A 86 32.88 6.96 7.55
C GLY A 86 32.52 5.69 6.76
N GLN A 87 32.36 4.56 7.46
CA GLN A 87 31.91 3.30 6.87
C GLN A 87 30.52 3.44 6.25
N ILE A 88 29.55 3.98 6.98
CA ILE A 88 28.18 4.24 6.50
C ILE A 88 28.17 5.02 5.19
N LEU A 89 28.92 6.12 5.12
CA LEU A 89 29.00 6.93 3.90
C LEU A 89 29.64 6.17 2.74
N THR A 90 30.66 5.36 3.03
CA THR A 90 31.34 4.54 2.03
C THR A 90 30.43 3.43 1.50
N TYR A 91 29.68 2.77 2.39
CA TYR A 91 28.73 1.73 2.04
C TYR A 91 27.55 2.29 1.25
N ALA A 92 27.02 3.45 1.65
CA ALA A 92 25.97 4.13 0.90
C ALA A 92 26.43 4.42 -0.55
N ALA A 93 27.65 4.92 -0.73
CA ALA A 93 28.21 5.14 -2.07
C ALA A 93 28.39 3.87 -2.90
N GLY A 94 28.61 2.71 -2.25
CA GLY A 94 28.81 1.42 -2.92
C GLY A 94 27.54 0.62 -3.19
N THR A 95 26.43 0.92 -2.50
CA THR A 95 25.20 0.12 -2.52
C THR A 95 23.95 0.89 -2.96
N ASP A 96 24.06 2.22 -3.12
CA ASP A 96 22.97 3.12 -3.54
C ASP A 96 21.66 2.95 -2.75
N PRO A 97 21.69 3.00 -1.40
CA PRO A 97 20.52 2.79 -0.56
C PRO A 97 19.60 4.01 -0.53
N ARG A 98 18.29 3.76 -0.40
CA ARG A 98 17.32 4.80 0.00
C ARG A 98 17.19 4.91 1.52
N THR A 99 17.56 3.88 2.25
CA THR A 99 17.40 3.83 3.71
C THR A 99 18.71 3.38 4.34
N ILE A 100 19.24 4.20 5.24
CA ILE A 100 20.47 3.95 5.97
C ILE A 100 20.15 4.02 7.46
N VAL A 101 20.43 2.95 8.19
CA VAL A 101 20.19 2.89 9.63
C VAL A 101 21.51 2.70 10.36
N TRP A 102 21.81 3.58 11.32
CA TRP A 102 22.95 3.45 12.22
C TRP A 102 22.49 3.15 13.63
N ILE A 103 22.84 1.95 14.13
CA ILE A 103 22.46 1.48 15.46
C ILE A 103 23.66 1.56 16.40
N THR A 104 23.49 2.17 17.57
CA THR A 104 24.55 2.37 18.59
C THR A 104 24.00 2.29 20.01
N THR A 105 24.84 2.11 21.03
CA THR A 105 24.38 2.24 22.43
C THR A 105 24.17 3.69 22.87
N GLY A 106 24.68 4.66 22.10
CA GLY A 106 24.40 6.07 22.31
C GLY A 106 25.07 6.97 21.28
N PHE A 107 24.37 8.03 20.86
CA PHE A 107 24.93 9.00 19.93
C PHE A 107 25.68 10.14 20.63
N ARG A 108 26.89 10.44 20.17
CA ARG A 108 27.49 11.76 20.38
C ARG A 108 26.66 12.83 19.67
N ALA A 109 26.59 14.02 20.24
CA ALA A 109 25.80 15.13 19.70
C ALA A 109 26.24 15.50 18.27
N GLU A 110 27.54 15.41 17.99
CA GLU A 110 28.14 15.71 16.70
C GLU A 110 27.72 14.69 15.62
N HIS A 111 27.66 13.40 15.97
CA HIS A 111 27.22 12.36 15.03
C HIS A 111 25.73 12.42 14.77
N ARG A 112 24.91 12.71 15.80
CA ARG A 112 23.50 12.99 15.60
C ARG A 112 23.29 14.19 14.67
N ALA A 113 24.00 15.29 14.93
CA ALA A 113 23.94 16.48 14.08
C ALA A 113 24.42 16.21 12.64
N ALA A 114 25.37 15.29 12.45
CA ALA A 114 25.79 14.88 11.11
C ALA A 114 24.68 14.12 10.36
N LEU A 115 23.95 13.20 11.03
CA LEU A 115 22.79 12.53 10.43
C LEU A 115 21.68 13.52 10.08
N ASP A 116 21.40 14.48 10.97
CA ASP A 116 20.43 15.54 10.72
C ASP A 116 20.85 16.39 9.50
N TRP A 117 22.12 16.79 9.43
CA TRP A 117 22.64 17.55 8.30
C TRP A 117 22.56 16.77 6.99
N LEU A 118 22.87 15.46 7.00
CA LEU A 118 22.73 14.59 5.82
C LEU A 118 21.28 14.56 5.34
N ASN A 119 20.31 14.30 6.22
CA ASN A 119 18.89 14.30 5.88
C ASN A 119 18.39 15.64 5.29
N GLU A 120 19.04 16.76 5.61
CA GLU A 120 18.69 18.07 5.08
C GLU A 120 19.35 18.40 3.73
N HIS A 121 20.48 17.77 3.42
CA HIS A 121 21.36 18.20 2.31
C HIS A 121 21.63 17.11 1.26
N THR A 122 21.11 15.89 1.44
CA THR A 122 21.16 14.82 0.43
C THR A 122 19.87 14.71 -0.39
N ASP A 123 19.81 13.75 -1.31
CA ASP A 123 18.61 13.44 -2.08
C ASP A 123 17.41 13.20 -1.14
N PRO A 124 16.23 13.82 -1.37
CA PRO A 124 15.04 13.65 -0.54
C PRO A 124 14.54 12.20 -0.40
N ASP A 125 14.93 11.31 -1.33
CA ASP A 125 14.60 9.88 -1.28
C ASP A 125 15.59 9.07 -0.44
N VAL A 126 16.73 9.65 -0.04
CA VAL A 126 17.73 9.03 0.82
C VAL A 126 17.49 9.44 2.28
N ARG A 127 17.38 8.45 3.15
CA ARG A 127 16.94 8.61 4.54
C ARG A 127 17.97 8.02 5.49
N PHE A 128 18.49 8.86 6.38
CA PHE A 128 19.39 8.45 7.44
C PHE A 128 18.64 8.37 8.77
N PHE A 129 18.76 7.23 9.44
CA PHE A 129 18.18 6.98 10.75
C PHE A 129 19.28 6.70 11.77
N GLY A 130 19.20 7.35 12.92
CA GLY A 130 20.04 7.09 14.08
C GLY A 130 19.22 6.41 15.16
N VAL A 131 19.61 5.20 15.55
CA VAL A 131 18.89 4.37 16.50
C VAL A 131 19.77 4.01 17.69
N GLU A 132 19.29 4.28 18.90
CA GLU A 132 19.94 3.85 20.14
C GLU A 132 19.38 2.50 20.60
N ILE A 133 20.25 1.52 20.82
CA ILE A 133 19.90 0.23 21.43
C ILE A 133 20.24 0.23 22.92
N GLN A 134 19.24 -0.09 23.74
CA GLN A 134 19.38 -0.44 25.14
C GLN A 134 18.85 -1.85 25.38
N VAL A 135 19.30 -2.49 26.47
CA VAL A 135 18.68 -3.72 26.95
C VAL A 135 18.08 -3.43 28.31
N VAL A 136 16.83 -3.85 28.52
CA VAL A 136 16.10 -3.60 29.75
C VAL A 136 15.46 -4.88 30.28
N LYS A 137 15.22 -4.94 31.59
CA LYS A 137 14.59 -6.09 32.26
C LYS A 137 13.69 -5.62 33.41
N ILE A 138 12.62 -6.37 33.69
CA ILE A 138 11.75 -6.13 34.85
C ILE A 138 11.76 -7.39 35.72
N GLY A 139 12.22 -7.26 36.97
CA GLY A 139 12.35 -8.40 37.88
C GLY A 139 13.23 -9.49 37.28
N ASP A 140 12.74 -10.72 37.21
CA ASP A 140 13.45 -11.87 36.65
C ASP A 140 13.11 -12.19 35.18
N SER A 141 12.47 -11.26 34.44
CA SER A 141 12.11 -11.46 33.04
C SER A 141 13.32 -11.76 32.13
N ALA A 142 13.06 -12.23 30.91
CA ALA A 142 14.09 -12.20 29.88
C ALA A 142 14.52 -10.73 29.62
N PRO A 143 15.80 -10.47 29.28
CA PRO A 143 16.24 -9.17 28.81
C PRO A 143 15.52 -8.83 27.50
N ALA A 144 15.02 -7.61 27.39
CA ALA A 144 14.32 -7.12 26.22
C ALA A 144 15.16 -6.04 25.52
N PRO A 145 15.33 -6.13 24.18
CA PRO A 145 15.86 -5.01 23.42
C PRO A 145 14.90 -3.82 23.51
N ASN A 146 15.45 -2.62 23.63
CA ASN A 146 14.70 -1.38 23.61
C ASN A 146 15.39 -0.41 22.66
N PHE A 147 14.85 -0.32 21.45
CA PHE A 147 15.37 0.58 20.42
C PHE A 147 14.70 1.95 20.54
N LYS A 148 15.47 3.01 20.34
CA LYS A 148 14.98 4.39 20.38
C LYS A 148 15.48 5.16 19.17
N LEU A 149 14.56 5.73 18.43
CA LEU A 149 14.89 6.62 17.32
C LEU A 149 15.38 7.97 17.87
N VAL A 150 16.57 8.40 17.45
CA VAL A 150 17.18 9.66 17.91
C VAL A 150 17.55 10.62 16.77
N ALA A 151 17.68 10.11 15.55
CA ALA A 151 17.79 10.89 14.31
C ALA A 151 16.91 10.25 13.24
N GLN A 152 16.19 11.07 12.47
CA GLN A 152 15.29 10.66 11.41
C GLN A 152 15.09 11.82 10.43
N PRO A 153 14.58 11.60 9.21
CA PRO A 153 14.21 12.68 8.31
C PRO A 153 13.13 13.61 8.90
N ASN A 154 13.23 14.91 8.64
CA ASN A 154 12.40 15.95 9.30
C ASN A 154 10.87 15.76 9.19
N ASP A 155 10.37 15.11 8.14
CA ASP A 155 8.94 14.84 7.94
C ASP A 155 8.53 13.38 8.18
N TRP A 156 9.42 12.54 8.71
CA TRP A 156 9.21 11.10 8.82
C TRP A 156 8.00 10.73 9.68
N GLU A 157 7.86 11.28 10.89
CA GLU A 157 6.72 10.99 11.78
C GLU A 157 5.37 11.36 11.15
N LYS A 158 5.32 12.43 10.36
CA LYS A 158 4.10 12.84 9.65
C LYS A 158 3.79 11.87 8.52
N ARG A 159 4.81 11.41 7.79
CA ARG A 159 4.68 10.43 6.71
C ARG A 159 4.23 9.07 7.25
N VAL A 160 4.86 8.55 8.31
CA VAL A 160 4.45 7.28 8.94
C VAL A 160 3.00 7.36 9.42
N LYS A 161 2.62 8.44 10.12
CA LYS A 161 1.21 8.61 10.54
C LYS A 161 0.26 8.67 9.36
N ALA A 162 0.59 9.41 8.29
CA ALA A 162 -0.25 9.48 7.09
C ALA A 162 -0.40 8.12 6.40
N VAL A 163 0.68 7.34 6.30
CA VAL A 163 0.69 6.00 5.68
C VAL A 163 -0.11 5.02 6.53
N THR A 164 0.10 4.98 7.85
CA THR A 164 -0.65 4.09 8.76
C THR A 164 -2.15 4.44 8.78
N THR A 165 -2.50 5.73 8.80
CA THR A 165 -3.91 6.16 8.72
C THR A 165 -4.53 5.78 7.37
N ALA A 166 -3.86 6.06 6.25
CA ALA A 166 -4.36 5.70 4.92
C ALA A 166 -4.49 4.20 4.73
N ALA A 167 -3.54 3.39 5.22
CA ALA A 167 -3.60 1.94 5.17
C ALA A 167 -4.76 1.37 6.02
N SER A 168 -4.97 1.92 7.22
CA SER A 168 -6.11 1.55 8.07
C SER A 168 -7.45 1.93 7.45
N GLU A 169 -7.55 3.10 6.82
CA GLU A 169 -8.76 3.53 6.11
C GLU A 169 -9.03 2.67 4.88
N LEU A 170 -7.99 2.34 4.09
CA LEU A 170 -8.11 1.47 2.91
C LEU A 170 -8.50 0.04 3.30
N ALA A 171 -7.95 -0.50 4.39
CA ALA A 171 -8.35 -1.79 4.94
C ALA A 171 -9.81 -1.77 5.41
N GLY A 172 -10.26 -0.68 6.04
CA GLY A 172 -11.67 -0.46 6.40
C GLY A 172 -12.58 -0.46 5.18
N ARG A 173 -12.25 0.31 4.14
CA ARG A 173 -13.04 0.37 2.90
C ARG A 173 -13.05 -0.95 2.13
N SER A 174 -11.94 -1.69 2.13
CA SER A 174 -11.83 -3.00 1.49
C SER A 174 -12.84 -3.99 2.06
N LYS A 175 -13.07 -3.95 3.38
CA LYS A 175 -14.13 -4.73 4.04
C LYS A 175 -15.53 -4.26 3.64
N LEU A 176 -15.77 -2.95 3.60
CA LEU A 176 -17.05 -2.39 3.18
C LEU A 176 -17.40 -2.75 1.74
N TYR A 177 -16.43 -2.70 0.81
CA TYR A 177 -16.63 -3.16 -0.57
C TYR A 177 -17.02 -4.64 -0.62
N TRP A 178 -16.30 -5.48 0.13
CA TRP A 178 -16.60 -6.92 0.19
C TRP A 178 -18.04 -7.18 0.63
N GLU A 179 -18.49 -6.53 1.70
CA GLU A 179 -19.85 -6.66 2.24
C GLU A 179 -20.91 -6.08 1.30
N PHE A 180 -20.63 -4.93 0.67
CA PHE A 180 -21.51 -4.31 -0.33
C PHE A 180 -21.72 -5.25 -1.53
N TRP A 181 -20.63 -5.81 -2.07
CA TRP A 181 -20.71 -6.71 -3.21
C TRP A 181 -21.38 -8.05 -2.86
N GLU A 182 -21.27 -8.52 -1.62
CA GLU A 182 -22.01 -9.70 -1.15
C GLU A 182 -23.53 -9.46 -1.21
N GLN A 183 -23.99 -8.29 -0.74
CA GLN A 183 -25.41 -7.92 -0.81
C GLN A 183 -25.87 -7.73 -2.25
N PHE A 184 -25.08 -7.03 -3.07
CA PHE A 184 -25.35 -6.84 -4.49
C PHE A 184 -25.48 -8.17 -5.25
N LEU A 185 -24.55 -9.10 -5.04
CA LEU A 185 -24.58 -10.42 -5.69
C LEU A 185 -25.79 -11.25 -5.23
N SER A 186 -26.16 -11.14 -3.95
CA SER A 186 -27.35 -11.80 -3.41
C SER A 186 -28.62 -11.29 -4.08
N HIS A 187 -28.72 -9.97 -4.29
CA HIS A 187 -29.85 -9.33 -4.98
C HIS A 187 -29.91 -9.74 -6.46
N ILE A 188 -28.79 -9.70 -7.18
CA ILE A 188 -28.72 -10.17 -8.57
C ILE A 188 -29.08 -11.66 -8.69
N ALA A 189 -28.62 -12.52 -7.79
CA ALA A 189 -28.93 -13.94 -7.84
C ALA A 189 -30.43 -14.23 -7.66
N ALA A 190 -31.13 -13.41 -6.86
CA ALA A 190 -32.55 -13.54 -6.61
C ALA A 190 -33.40 -13.02 -7.79
N GLU A 191 -33.08 -11.84 -8.33
CA GLU A 191 -33.94 -11.14 -9.29
C GLU A 191 -33.50 -11.28 -10.75
N HIS A 192 -32.19 -11.44 -10.97
CA HIS A 192 -31.57 -11.46 -12.30
C HIS A 192 -30.54 -12.58 -12.47
N PRO A 193 -30.90 -13.87 -12.22
CA PRO A 193 -29.95 -14.99 -12.22
C PRO A 193 -29.22 -15.22 -13.56
N GLY A 194 -29.71 -14.63 -14.66
CA GLY A 194 -29.08 -14.70 -15.97
C GLY A 194 -27.97 -13.67 -16.22
N TRP A 195 -27.81 -12.66 -15.36
CA TRP A 195 -26.87 -11.55 -15.60
C TRP A 195 -25.42 -11.90 -15.30
N THR A 196 -25.18 -12.83 -14.39
CA THR A 196 -23.83 -13.33 -14.04
C THR A 196 -23.91 -14.71 -13.42
N ARG A 197 -22.80 -15.45 -13.50
CA ARG A 197 -22.58 -16.69 -12.74
C ARG A 197 -21.62 -16.50 -11.57
N ALA A 198 -21.09 -15.28 -11.40
CA ALA A 198 -20.14 -14.97 -10.34
C ALA A 198 -20.82 -15.11 -8.96
N LYS A 199 -20.09 -15.72 -8.03
CA LYS A 199 -20.52 -15.92 -6.63
C LYS A 199 -19.50 -15.39 -5.62
N ALA A 200 -18.31 -15.02 -6.08
CA ALA A 200 -17.23 -14.56 -5.23
C ALA A 200 -17.25 -13.04 -5.17
N THR A 201 -17.36 -12.48 -3.97
CA THR A 201 -17.19 -11.05 -3.71
C THR A 201 -15.71 -10.64 -3.76
N THR A 202 -15.41 -9.35 -3.70
CA THR A 202 -14.08 -8.75 -3.87
C THR A 202 -13.87 -7.57 -2.91
N PRO A 203 -12.64 -7.31 -2.44
CA PRO A 203 -12.34 -6.08 -1.68
C PRO A 203 -12.19 -4.83 -2.57
N ASN A 204 -12.29 -4.98 -3.90
CA ASN A 204 -12.09 -3.87 -4.83
C ASN A 204 -13.25 -2.86 -4.78
N SER A 205 -12.96 -1.59 -5.09
CA SER A 205 -13.98 -0.55 -5.23
C SER A 205 -14.87 -0.69 -6.47
N TRP A 206 -14.70 -1.77 -7.24
CA TRP A 206 -15.41 -2.02 -8.48
C TRP A 206 -15.76 -3.50 -8.65
N TYR A 207 -16.75 -3.76 -9.49
CA TYR A 207 -17.20 -5.09 -9.84
C TYR A 207 -17.60 -5.16 -11.32
N ASP A 208 -17.10 -6.18 -12.03
CA ASP A 208 -17.39 -6.39 -13.44
C ASP A 208 -18.42 -7.50 -13.64
N LEU A 209 -19.40 -7.24 -14.53
CA LEU A 209 -20.35 -8.22 -15.04
C LEU A 209 -20.14 -8.44 -16.55
N PRO A 210 -20.37 -9.65 -17.05
CA PRO A 210 -20.14 -9.96 -18.45
C PRO A 210 -21.19 -9.30 -19.35
N THR A 211 -20.73 -8.75 -20.47
CA THR A 211 -21.58 -8.41 -21.63
C THR A 211 -21.76 -9.60 -22.58
N GLY A 212 -20.91 -10.62 -22.48
CA GLY A 212 -20.77 -11.68 -23.47
C GLY A 212 -19.68 -11.39 -24.51
N HIS A 213 -19.17 -10.16 -24.57
CA HIS A 213 -18.01 -9.79 -25.38
C HIS A 213 -16.72 -9.82 -24.54
N GLY A 214 -15.62 -10.33 -25.10
CA GLY A 214 -14.37 -10.56 -24.35
C GLY A 214 -13.58 -9.29 -23.97
N ALA A 215 -13.89 -8.14 -24.58
CA ALA A 215 -13.19 -6.87 -24.36
C ALA A 215 -14.08 -5.76 -23.77
N ILE A 216 -15.34 -6.06 -23.47
CA ILE A 216 -16.31 -5.08 -22.96
C ILE A 216 -17.03 -5.68 -21.77
N VAL A 217 -17.10 -4.95 -20.67
CA VAL A 217 -17.77 -5.37 -19.43
C VAL A 217 -18.77 -4.31 -18.96
N TYR A 218 -19.81 -4.75 -18.26
CA TYR A 218 -20.57 -3.82 -17.42
C TYR A 218 -19.80 -3.67 -16.11
N ASN A 219 -19.20 -2.50 -15.90
CA ASN A 219 -18.46 -2.21 -14.70
C ASN A 219 -19.33 -1.35 -13.76
N ILE A 220 -19.26 -1.66 -12.48
CA ILE A 220 -19.85 -0.87 -11.41
C ILE A 220 -18.68 -0.42 -10.53
N SER A 221 -18.57 0.87 -10.23
CA SER A 221 -17.41 1.35 -9.49
C SER A 221 -17.73 2.53 -8.57
N PHE A 222 -17.17 2.50 -7.36
CA PHE A 222 -17.09 3.66 -6.49
C PHE A 222 -15.87 4.50 -6.89
N THR A 223 -16.14 5.71 -7.39
CA THR A 223 -15.12 6.69 -7.77
C THR A 223 -15.08 7.85 -6.79
N THR A 224 -14.10 8.75 -6.91
CA THR A 224 -14.04 9.97 -6.11
C THR A 224 -15.22 10.92 -6.35
N THR A 225 -15.97 10.73 -7.45
CA THR A 225 -17.16 11.54 -7.78
C THR A 225 -18.47 10.80 -7.48
N GLY A 226 -18.41 9.61 -6.89
CA GLY A 226 -19.59 8.78 -6.58
C GLY A 226 -19.61 7.43 -7.28
N LEU A 227 -20.65 6.66 -6.98
CA LEU A 227 -20.92 5.34 -7.55
C LEU A 227 -21.36 5.47 -9.02
N ARG A 228 -20.76 4.65 -9.89
CA ARG A 228 -20.98 4.64 -11.34
C ARG A 228 -21.44 3.27 -11.83
N VAL A 229 -22.26 3.29 -12.88
CA VAL A 229 -22.51 2.14 -13.76
C VAL A 229 -22.01 2.52 -15.15
N GLN A 230 -21.24 1.63 -15.77
CA GLN A 230 -20.57 1.94 -17.03
C GLN A 230 -20.42 0.72 -17.94
N LEU A 231 -20.39 0.99 -19.24
CA LEU A 231 -19.80 0.09 -20.23
C LEU A 231 -18.31 0.40 -20.31
N TYR A 232 -17.47 -0.57 -19.94
CA TYR A 232 -16.03 -0.38 -19.87
C TYR A 232 -15.29 -1.26 -20.87
N PHE A 233 -14.38 -0.66 -21.62
CA PHE A 233 -13.60 -1.33 -22.66
C PHE A 233 -12.23 -1.69 -22.08
N ASN A 234 -12.02 -2.97 -21.79
CA ASN A 234 -10.92 -3.46 -20.95
C ASN A 234 -9.96 -4.42 -21.66
N SER A 235 -9.89 -4.36 -23.00
CA SER A 235 -8.87 -5.10 -23.75
C SER A 235 -7.46 -4.68 -23.31
N PRO A 236 -6.48 -5.60 -23.28
CA PRO A 236 -5.07 -5.24 -23.08
C PRO A 236 -4.49 -4.40 -24.23
N LYS A 237 -5.16 -4.35 -25.39
CA LYS A 237 -4.77 -3.56 -26.56
C LYS A 237 -5.67 -2.32 -26.68
N SER A 238 -5.09 -1.13 -26.59
CA SER A 238 -5.82 0.14 -26.63
C SER A 238 -6.56 0.35 -27.93
N GLU A 239 -6.00 -0.10 -29.05
CA GLU A 239 -6.58 0.04 -30.39
C GLU A 239 -7.92 -0.71 -30.50
N ILE A 240 -8.06 -1.84 -29.79
CA ILE A 240 -9.31 -2.60 -29.74
C ILE A 240 -10.36 -1.84 -28.93
N ASN A 241 -9.95 -1.20 -27.83
CA ASN A 241 -10.88 -0.45 -26.98
C ASN A 241 -11.38 0.80 -27.71
N GLU A 242 -10.47 1.52 -28.38
CA GLU A 242 -10.78 2.70 -29.19
C GLU A 242 -11.75 2.34 -30.33
N ALA A 243 -11.45 1.31 -31.12
CA ALA A 243 -12.33 0.87 -32.21
C ALA A 243 -13.73 0.45 -31.73
N ASN A 244 -13.81 -0.32 -30.64
CA ASN A 244 -15.10 -0.73 -30.06
C ASN A 244 -15.89 0.47 -29.51
N PHE A 245 -15.19 1.43 -28.90
CA PHE A 245 -15.80 2.65 -28.39
C PHE A 245 -16.36 3.51 -29.54
N GLU A 246 -15.55 3.78 -30.57
CA GLU A 246 -15.97 4.55 -31.75
C GLU A 246 -17.18 3.92 -32.46
N GLN A 247 -17.21 2.58 -32.56
CA GLN A 247 -18.34 1.87 -33.16
C GLN A 247 -19.65 2.07 -32.39
N ILE A 248 -19.59 2.10 -31.05
CA ILE A 248 -20.77 2.40 -30.21
C ILE A 248 -21.10 3.89 -30.25
N ALA A 249 -20.09 4.76 -30.25
CA ALA A 249 -20.25 6.21 -30.32
C ALA A 249 -20.88 6.66 -31.64
N ALA A 250 -20.62 5.97 -32.74
CA ALA A 250 -21.30 6.19 -34.03
C ALA A 250 -22.82 5.98 -33.95
N GLN A 251 -23.30 5.28 -32.91
CA GLN A 251 -24.72 5.02 -32.63
C GLN A 251 -25.18 5.70 -31.33
N GLN A 252 -24.51 6.77 -30.90
CA GLN A 252 -24.78 7.47 -29.63
C GLN A 252 -26.26 7.83 -29.44
N GLU A 253 -26.92 8.39 -30.45
CA GLU A 253 -28.35 8.77 -30.34
C GLU A 253 -29.25 7.55 -30.06
N LEU A 254 -28.98 6.42 -30.71
CA LEU A 254 -29.71 5.17 -30.48
C LEU A 254 -29.42 4.61 -29.09
N PHE A 255 -28.16 4.68 -28.64
CA PHE A 255 -27.74 4.24 -27.32
C PHE A 255 -28.45 5.04 -26.22
N GLU A 256 -28.35 6.37 -26.25
CA GLU A 256 -28.93 7.26 -25.24
C GLU A 256 -30.46 7.22 -25.24
N SER A 257 -31.10 7.17 -26.41
CA SER A 257 -32.56 7.01 -26.48
C SER A 257 -33.05 5.70 -25.87
N THR A 258 -32.28 4.61 -26.03
CA THR A 258 -32.59 3.31 -25.40
C THR A 258 -32.25 3.29 -23.91
N LEU A 259 -31.19 3.98 -23.49
CA LEU A 259 -30.80 4.16 -22.10
C LEU A 259 -31.84 4.99 -21.33
N GLY A 260 -32.50 5.92 -22.02
CA GLY A 260 -33.53 6.82 -21.50
C GLY A 260 -32.99 8.13 -20.95
N GLU A 261 -31.66 8.33 -20.96
CA GLU A 261 -30.94 9.53 -20.52
C GLU A 261 -29.62 9.65 -21.29
N SER A 262 -29.00 10.83 -21.22
CA SER A 262 -27.64 11.02 -21.75
C SER A 262 -26.60 10.38 -20.85
N ALA A 263 -25.57 9.81 -21.47
CA ALA A 263 -24.43 9.22 -20.79
C ALA A 263 -23.18 10.10 -20.96
N GLU A 264 -22.20 9.93 -20.09
CA GLU A 264 -20.87 10.49 -20.28
C GLU A 264 -20.04 9.54 -21.15
N TRP A 265 -19.46 10.08 -22.22
CA TRP A 265 -18.62 9.36 -23.18
C TRP A 265 -17.18 9.79 -22.99
N ASP A 266 -16.34 8.88 -22.50
CA ASP A 266 -14.95 9.14 -22.15
C ASP A 266 -14.04 8.15 -22.90
N ASP A 267 -13.44 8.62 -23.98
CA ASP A 267 -12.46 7.89 -24.79
C ASP A 267 -11.09 7.77 -24.10
N LYS A 268 -10.92 8.42 -22.92
CA LYS A 268 -9.70 8.49 -22.10
C LYS A 268 -8.42 8.62 -22.93
N PRO A 269 -8.19 9.77 -23.60
CA PRO A 269 -7.09 9.94 -24.51
C PRO A 269 -5.74 9.65 -23.83
N GLY A 270 -4.95 8.74 -24.42
CA GLY A 270 -3.65 8.33 -23.87
C GLY A 270 -3.70 7.30 -22.73
N ARG A 271 -4.88 6.77 -22.38
CA ARG A 271 -5.05 5.62 -21.47
C ARG A 271 -5.48 4.37 -22.23
N LYS A 272 -5.33 3.21 -21.58
CA LYS A 272 -5.55 1.91 -22.22
C LYS A 272 -7.00 1.54 -22.49
N GLY A 273 -7.98 2.17 -21.83
CA GLY A 273 -9.40 1.80 -21.94
C GLY A 273 -10.27 3.03 -22.18
N ALA A 274 -11.53 2.81 -22.52
CA ALA A 274 -12.56 3.83 -22.69
C ALA A 274 -13.78 3.50 -21.81
N ALA A 275 -14.71 4.43 -21.63
CA ALA A 275 -15.92 4.21 -20.84
C ALA A 275 -17.12 5.01 -21.35
N ILE A 276 -18.31 4.41 -21.24
CA ILE A 276 -19.59 5.11 -21.36
C ILE A 276 -20.31 4.92 -20.03
N PHE A 277 -20.64 5.98 -19.30
CA PHE A 277 -21.08 5.84 -17.91
C PHE A 277 -22.16 6.84 -17.48
N VAL A 278 -22.78 6.52 -16.35
CA VAL A 278 -23.60 7.44 -15.56
C VAL A 278 -23.13 7.41 -14.11
N THR A 279 -23.24 8.56 -13.45
CA THR A 279 -22.83 8.72 -12.05
C THR A 279 -24.06 8.92 -11.18
N SER A 280 -24.18 8.12 -10.12
CA SER A 280 -25.25 8.24 -9.12
C SER A 280 -25.02 9.43 -8.19
N PRO A 281 -26.05 9.88 -7.45
CA PRO A 281 -25.88 10.84 -6.36
C PRO A 281 -25.21 10.24 -5.11
N PHE A 282 -24.95 8.93 -5.07
CA PHE A 282 -24.36 8.25 -3.91
C PHE A 282 -22.83 8.41 -3.90
N PRO A 283 -22.26 9.11 -2.92
CA PRO A 283 -20.86 9.53 -2.97
C PRO A 283 -19.89 8.44 -2.51
N SER A 284 -20.30 7.51 -1.65
CA SER A 284 -19.39 6.61 -0.95
C SER A 284 -20.01 5.29 -0.51
N VAL A 285 -19.20 4.23 -0.46
CA VAL A 285 -19.57 2.93 0.16
C VAL A 285 -19.70 3.03 1.68
N ASP A 286 -19.19 4.10 2.32
CA ASP A 286 -19.26 4.26 3.77
C ASP A 286 -20.70 4.52 4.26
N GLU A 287 -21.60 4.91 3.36
CA GLU A 287 -23.00 5.18 3.68
C GLU A 287 -23.80 3.87 3.72
N VAL A 288 -23.47 3.01 4.68
CA VAL A 288 -24.04 1.65 4.83
C VAL A 288 -25.57 1.64 4.84
N ASP A 289 -26.18 2.64 5.48
CA ASP A 289 -27.64 2.77 5.54
C ASP A 289 -28.29 3.03 4.16
N GLN A 290 -27.52 3.50 3.18
CA GLN A 290 -27.98 3.78 1.81
C GLN A 290 -27.70 2.62 0.84
N TRP A 291 -27.03 1.55 1.27
CA TRP A 291 -26.70 0.43 0.39
C TRP A 291 -27.91 -0.19 -0.33
N PRO A 292 -29.09 -0.36 0.30
CA PRO A 292 -30.26 -0.86 -0.42
C PRO A 292 -30.63 0.04 -1.61
N ALA A 293 -30.66 1.36 -1.41
CA ALA A 293 -30.99 2.32 -2.46
C ALA A 293 -29.89 2.39 -3.55
N MET A 294 -28.62 2.24 -3.18
CA MET A 294 -27.51 2.13 -4.13
C MET A 294 -27.66 0.89 -5.01
N ILE A 295 -27.99 -0.27 -4.41
CA ILE A 295 -28.15 -1.53 -5.13
C ILE A 295 -29.35 -1.46 -6.08
N ASP A 296 -30.49 -0.92 -5.64
CA ASP A 296 -31.66 -0.72 -6.49
C ASP A 296 -31.33 0.17 -7.70
N TRP A 297 -30.61 1.27 -7.46
CA TRP A 297 -30.13 2.15 -8.53
C TRP A 297 -29.17 1.42 -9.49
N ILE A 298 -28.21 0.65 -8.98
CA ILE A 298 -27.29 -0.15 -9.81
C ILE A 298 -28.09 -1.11 -10.70
N ILE A 299 -29.05 -1.85 -10.14
CA ILE A 299 -29.84 -2.85 -10.86
C ILE A 299 -30.64 -2.17 -11.98
N GLU A 300 -31.29 -1.05 -11.70
CA GLU A 300 -32.02 -0.27 -12.68
C GLU A 300 -31.11 0.13 -13.86
N TRP A 301 -29.97 0.73 -13.57
CA TRP A 301 -29.05 1.23 -14.59
C TRP A 301 -28.35 0.12 -15.36
N LEU A 302 -27.98 -0.99 -14.72
CA LEU A 302 -27.49 -2.18 -15.41
C LEU A 302 -28.53 -2.72 -16.40
N GLY A 303 -29.82 -2.73 -16.02
CA GLY A 303 -30.90 -3.13 -16.91
C GLY A 303 -31.03 -2.21 -18.13
N ARG A 304 -30.86 -0.89 -17.95
CA ARG A 304 -30.87 0.10 -19.03
C ARG A 304 -29.65 -0.06 -19.95
N PHE A 305 -28.45 -0.14 -19.39
CA PHE A 305 -27.21 -0.33 -20.14
C PHE A 305 -27.23 -1.63 -20.95
N ARG A 306 -27.78 -2.72 -20.40
CA ARG A 306 -27.96 -3.97 -21.13
C ARG A 306 -28.83 -3.80 -22.37
N ARG A 307 -29.97 -3.11 -22.25
CA ARG A 307 -30.84 -2.84 -23.40
C ARG A 307 -30.17 -1.92 -24.43
N ALA A 308 -29.51 -0.86 -23.97
CA ALA A 308 -28.82 0.09 -24.84
C ALA A 308 -27.67 -0.57 -25.61
N PHE A 309 -26.87 -1.41 -24.94
CA PHE A 309 -25.79 -2.17 -25.57
C PHE A 309 -26.30 -3.16 -26.62
N GLU A 310 -27.38 -3.89 -26.34
CA GLU A 310 -28.00 -4.78 -27.32
C GLU A 310 -28.59 -4.02 -28.53
N ALA A 311 -29.18 -2.84 -28.31
CA ALA A 311 -29.76 -2.02 -29.39
C ALA A 311 -28.72 -1.53 -30.41
N VAL A 312 -27.49 -1.29 -29.98
CA VAL A 312 -26.37 -0.90 -30.87
C VAL A 312 -25.58 -2.09 -31.42
N GLY A 313 -26.11 -3.31 -31.27
CA GLY A 313 -25.59 -4.54 -31.89
C GLY A 313 -25.07 -5.60 -30.91
N GLY A 314 -25.02 -5.29 -29.62
CA GLY A 314 -24.69 -6.23 -28.54
C GLY A 314 -23.34 -6.93 -28.72
N ALA A 315 -23.16 -8.09 -28.10
CA ALA A 315 -21.91 -8.84 -28.18
C ALA A 315 -21.57 -9.37 -29.59
N THR A 316 -22.52 -9.31 -30.54
CA THR A 316 -22.36 -9.89 -31.89
C THR A 316 -21.87 -8.91 -32.95
N ALA A 317 -21.97 -7.60 -32.71
CA ALA A 317 -21.55 -6.57 -33.65
C ALA A 317 -20.03 -6.33 -33.70
N PHE A 318 -19.29 -6.93 -32.77
CA PHE A 318 -17.85 -6.75 -32.59
C PHE A 318 -17.16 -8.10 -32.88
N ARG A 319 -16.66 -8.29 -34.11
CA ARG A 319 -15.89 -9.48 -34.55
C ARG A 319 -14.58 -9.05 -35.18
#